data_AF-A0A1X0SEP5-F1
#
_entry.id   AF-A0A1X0SEP5-F1
#
_cell.length_a   1.000
_cell.length_b   1.000
_cell.length_c   1.000
_cell.angle_alpha   90.00
_cell.angle_beta   90.00
_cell.angle_gamma   90.00
#
_symmetry.space_group_name_H-M   'P 1'
#
loop_
_entity.id
_entity.type
_entity.pdbx_description
1 polymer ?
#
loop_
_entity_poly.entity_id
_entity_poly.type
_entity_poly.pdbx_seq_one_letter_code
_entity_poly.pdbx_strand_id
1 'polypeptide(L)'
;MAEIPLYYVRFLKPPPEEYVIGQHFTIVWAVESDLGDRAYWESLPIICCLQGCPQLGLRVLDVKKKKQTITTTNPLSRDITVTYDPYQGGGTVTRLVIEQLPGKPLPLGAKENIQFGMFLAPSARSSTTGHSVWQNAYISSSSIWVIPIWSAPIHTTVAKQRHFDTLSGDQAERVLRVNEKRIVRIREDTVQSIARHVWDCGLSMCQFLKEHKNELNFKVLIELGNQRERERERENR
;
A
#
# COMPACT_ATOMS: atom_id res chain seq x y z
N MET A 1 11.60 28.13 5.98
CA MET A 1 10.38 27.37 6.29
C MET A 1 10.81 26.07 6.95
N ALA A 2 10.22 25.70 8.08
CA ALA A 2 10.51 24.39 8.69
C ALA A 2 10.00 23.29 7.75
N GLU A 3 10.82 22.26 7.54
CA GLU A 3 10.46 21.12 6.71
C GLU A 3 9.32 20.34 7.37
N ILE A 4 8.23 20.12 6.62
CA ILE A 4 7.07 19.34 7.08
C ILE A 4 7.47 17.86 7.02
N PRO A 5 7.54 17.11 8.14
CA PRO A 5 7.95 15.72 8.11
C PRO A 5 7.04 14.83 7.25
N LEU A 6 7.64 13.86 6.58
CA LEU A 6 6.99 12.84 5.78
C LEU A 6 6.97 11.50 6.54
N TYR A 7 5.79 10.90 6.67
CA TYR A 7 5.61 9.56 7.21
C TYR A 7 4.90 8.66 6.20
N TYR A 8 5.19 7.36 6.24
CA TYR A 8 4.76 6.36 5.28
C TYR A 8 3.94 5.27 5.96
N VAL A 9 2.77 4.92 5.42
CA VAL A 9 1.99 3.74 5.85
C VAL A 9 2.60 2.48 5.22
N ARG A 10 3.60 1.85 5.86
CA ARG A 10 4.40 0.72 5.35
C ARG A 10 3.77 -0.63 5.60
N PHE A 11 3.96 -1.57 4.66
CA PHE A 11 3.87 -2.99 4.97
C PHE A 11 5.19 -3.49 5.55
N LEU A 12 5.13 -4.11 6.72
CA LEU A 12 6.17 -4.99 7.26
C LEU A 12 5.92 -6.45 6.83
N LYS A 13 4.65 -6.77 6.56
CA LYS A 13 4.18 -8.02 5.95
C LYS A 13 3.00 -7.66 5.02
N PRO A 14 3.20 -7.61 3.70
CA PRO A 14 2.15 -7.23 2.76
C PRO A 14 1.08 -8.33 2.64
N PRO A 15 -0.08 -8.05 2.00
CA PRO A 15 -1.02 -9.09 1.66
C PRO A 15 -0.41 -10.13 0.71
N PRO A 16 -1.05 -11.29 0.54
CA PRO A 16 -0.59 -12.32 -0.38
C PRO A 16 -0.71 -11.87 -1.84
N GLU A 17 0.22 -12.32 -2.69
CA GLU A 17 0.13 -12.10 -4.15
C GLU A 17 -0.96 -12.96 -4.79
N GLU A 18 -1.10 -14.20 -4.32
CA GLU A 18 -2.15 -15.12 -4.77
C GLU A 18 -3.11 -15.40 -3.61
N TYR A 19 -4.41 -15.35 -3.89
CA TYR A 19 -5.41 -15.43 -2.84
C TYR A 19 -6.66 -16.19 -3.28
N VAL A 20 -7.07 -17.20 -2.50
CA VAL A 20 -8.34 -17.87 -2.73
C VAL A 20 -9.43 -17.16 -1.94
N ILE A 21 -10.51 -16.76 -2.61
CA ILE A 21 -11.59 -15.99 -2.00
C ILE A 21 -12.18 -16.69 -0.77
N GLY A 22 -12.26 -15.93 0.33
CA GLY A 22 -12.69 -16.36 1.65
C GLY A 22 -11.61 -16.99 2.55
N GLN A 23 -10.36 -17.15 2.11
CA GLN A 23 -9.26 -17.53 3.02
C GLN A 23 -8.85 -16.35 3.91
N HIS A 24 -8.36 -16.59 5.12
CA HIS A 24 -7.84 -15.48 5.91
C HIS A 24 -6.37 -15.22 5.58
N PHE A 25 -5.97 -13.95 5.64
CA PHE A 25 -4.57 -13.55 5.61
C PHE A 25 -4.32 -12.49 6.67
N THR A 26 -3.04 -12.24 6.96
CA THR A 26 -2.61 -11.24 7.93
C THR A 26 -1.63 -10.31 7.27
N ILE A 27 -1.90 -9.02 7.39
CA ILE A 27 -0.94 -7.97 7.08
C ILE A 27 -0.32 -7.45 8.38
N VAL A 28 0.94 -7.02 8.30
CA VAL A 28 1.62 -6.26 9.35
C VAL A 28 2.06 -4.96 8.73
N TRP A 29 1.75 -3.86 9.36
CA TRP A 29 1.98 -2.54 8.80
C TRP A 29 2.27 -1.50 9.89
N ALA A 30 2.89 -0.39 9.53
CA ALA A 30 3.27 0.67 10.45
C ALA A 30 3.17 2.05 9.78
N VAL A 31 3.32 3.13 10.54
CA VAL A 31 3.48 4.48 10.02
C VAL A 31 4.83 5.01 10.50
N GLU A 32 5.78 5.18 9.59
CA GLU A 32 7.18 5.52 9.91
C GLU A 32 7.84 6.38 8.82
N SER A 33 8.95 7.03 9.14
CA SER A 33 9.76 7.83 8.21
C SER A 33 10.28 7.00 7.03
N ASP A 34 10.86 7.69 6.03
CA ASP A 34 11.37 7.02 4.83
C ASP A 34 12.45 5.94 5.15
N LEU A 35 13.27 6.21 6.16
CA LEU A 35 14.32 5.29 6.61
C LEU A 35 13.81 4.21 7.58
N GLY A 36 12.55 4.27 8.00
CA GLY A 36 12.03 3.43 9.09
C GLY A 36 12.68 3.71 10.45
N ASP A 37 13.43 4.82 10.57
CA ASP A 37 14.16 5.20 11.79
C ASP A 37 13.28 5.95 12.80
N ARG A 38 12.11 6.43 12.38
CA ARG A 38 11.16 7.16 13.23
C ARG A 38 9.75 6.63 13.01
N ALA A 39 9.15 6.07 14.06
CA ALA A 39 7.72 5.79 14.09
C ALA A 39 6.90 7.08 14.23
N TYR A 40 5.70 7.10 13.66
CA TYR A 40 4.69 8.10 13.95
C TYR A 40 4.04 7.78 15.30
N TRP A 41 3.91 8.78 16.19
CA TRP A 41 3.58 8.57 17.61
C TRP A 41 2.12 8.83 18.00
N GLU A 42 1.26 9.12 17.04
CA GLU A 42 -0.17 9.31 17.29
C GLU A 42 -1.00 8.25 16.56
N SER A 43 -2.20 7.97 17.07
CA SER A 43 -3.11 7.04 16.41
C SER A 43 -3.71 7.66 15.15
N LEU A 44 -3.81 6.87 14.07
CA LEU A 44 -4.40 7.32 12.81
C LEU A 44 -5.44 6.33 12.28
N PRO A 45 -6.64 6.79 11.89
CA PRO A 45 -7.55 5.96 11.11
C PRO A 45 -7.04 5.84 9.66
N ILE A 46 -6.84 4.60 9.22
CA ILE A 46 -6.40 4.22 7.88
C ILE A 46 -7.53 3.44 7.21
N ILE A 47 -7.85 3.80 5.97
CA ILE A 47 -8.79 3.06 5.12
C ILE A 47 -8.00 1.99 4.35
N CYS A 48 -8.41 0.73 4.51
CA CYS A 48 -8.02 -0.34 3.60
C CYS A 48 -9.14 -0.55 2.57
N CYS A 49 -8.80 -0.56 1.28
CA CYS A 49 -9.80 -0.75 0.22
C CYS A 49 -9.37 -1.72 -0.87
N LEU A 50 -10.34 -2.31 -1.57
CA LEU A 50 -10.14 -3.13 -2.77
C LEU A 50 -10.53 -2.38 -4.04
N GLN A 51 -9.62 -2.32 -5.01
CA GLN A 51 -9.86 -1.80 -6.36
C GLN A 51 -9.75 -2.93 -7.39
N GLY A 52 -10.27 -2.71 -8.60
CA GLY A 52 -10.22 -3.68 -9.71
C GLY A 52 -11.45 -4.57 -9.83
N CYS A 53 -12.03 -5.03 -8.71
CA CYS A 53 -13.23 -5.87 -8.74
C CYS A 53 -14.34 -5.34 -7.80
N PRO A 54 -15.45 -4.79 -8.33
CA PRO A 54 -16.54 -4.23 -7.51
C PRO A 54 -17.43 -5.29 -6.85
N GLN A 55 -17.20 -6.58 -7.14
CA GLN A 55 -17.93 -7.71 -6.58
C GLN A 55 -17.28 -8.23 -5.29
N LEU A 56 -16.05 -7.79 -4.99
CA LEU A 56 -15.31 -8.21 -3.81
C LEU A 56 -15.36 -7.14 -2.72
N GLY A 57 -15.43 -7.60 -1.48
CA GLY A 57 -15.34 -6.80 -0.27
C GLY A 57 -14.25 -7.34 0.65
N LEU A 58 -13.86 -6.52 1.60
CA LEU A 58 -12.88 -6.77 2.63
C LEU A 58 -13.56 -6.75 4.00
N ARG A 59 -13.11 -7.61 4.91
CA ARG A 59 -13.59 -7.66 6.29
C ARG A 59 -12.41 -7.88 7.25
N VAL A 60 -12.43 -7.17 8.38
CA VAL A 60 -11.49 -7.39 9.49
C VAL A 60 -11.98 -8.55 10.36
N LEU A 61 -11.08 -9.47 10.67
CA LEU A 61 -11.33 -10.58 11.58
C LEU A 61 -10.82 -10.23 12.98
N ASP A 62 -11.69 -10.29 13.99
CA ASP A 62 -11.30 -10.04 15.39
C ASP A 62 -10.34 -11.11 15.90
N VAL A 63 -9.14 -10.69 16.31
CA VAL A 63 -8.10 -11.58 16.88
C VAL A 63 -8.36 -11.88 18.37
N LYS A 64 -9.27 -11.14 19.03
CA LYS A 64 -9.38 -11.09 20.50
C LYS A 64 -10.16 -12.23 21.18
N LYS A 65 -10.63 -13.27 20.49
CA LYS A 65 -11.34 -14.38 21.16
C LYS A 65 -10.56 -15.69 21.10
N LYS A 66 -9.94 -16.02 22.23
CA LYS A 66 -9.18 -17.26 22.51
C LYS A 66 -9.99 -18.56 22.42
N LYS A 67 -11.22 -18.56 21.91
CA LYS A 67 -12.04 -19.76 21.68
C LYS A 67 -12.87 -19.60 20.40
N GLN A 68 -12.63 -20.53 19.48
CA GLN A 68 -13.41 -20.93 18.30
C GLN A 68 -14.80 -20.29 18.15
N THR A 69 -14.84 -19.08 17.59
CA THR A 69 -15.80 -18.65 16.57
C THR A 69 -15.30 -17.30 16.09
N ILE A 70 -14.97 -17.18 14.81
CA ILE A 70 -14.74 -15.88 14.18
C ILE A 70 -16.11 -15.19 14.22
N THR A 71 -16.40 -14.46 15.31
CA THR A 71 -17.61 -13.66 15.39
C THR A 71 -17.45 -12.53 14.38
N THR A 72 -18.19 -12.59 13.27
CA THR A 72 -18.22 -11.59 12.20
C THR A 72 -18.96 -10.34 12.68
N THR A 73 -18.31 -9.56 13.53
CA THR A 73 -18.80 -8.26 14.03
C THR A 73 -18.59 -7.16 13.02
N ASN A 74 -17.52 -7.24 12.23
CA ASN A 74 -17.19 -6.23 11.22
C ASN A 74 -17.97 -6.48 9.92
N PRO A 75 -18.61 -5.44 9.34
CA PRO A 75 -19.32 -5.57 8.08
C PRO A 75 -18.34 -5.86 6.93
N LEU A 76 -18.80 -6.63 5.94
CA LEU A 76 -18.11 -6.76 4.67
C LEU A 76 -18.34 -5.49 3.86
N SER A 77 -17.27 -4.82 3.48
CA SER A 77 -17.32 -3.55 2.74
C SER A 77 -16.18 -3.47 1.74
N ARG A 78 -16.30 -2.63 0.71
CA ARG A 78 -15.17 -2.35 -0.18
C ARG A 78 -14.05 -1.59 0.53
N ASP A 79 -14.46 -0.75 1.49
CA ASP A 79 -13.60 0.12 2.27
C ASP A 79 -13.86 -0.19 3.74
N ILE A 80 -12.79 -0.48 4.47
CA ILE A 80 -12.82 -0.69 5.92
C ILE A 80 -11.84 0.27 6.58
N THR A 81 -12.18 0.75 7.77
CA THR A 81 -11.28 1.58 8.56
C THR A 81 -10.58 0.73 9.61
N VAL A 82 -9.26 0.80 9.65
CA VAL A 82 -8.40 0.23 10.69
C VAL A 82 -7.67 1.36 11.40
N THR A 83 -7.33 1.17 12.67
CA THR A 83 -6.63 2.19 13.46
C THR A 83 -5.16 1.80 13.60
N TYR A 84 -4.28 2.68 13.14
CA TYR A 84 -2.87 2.66 13.52
C TYR A 84 -2.76 3.08 14.99
N ASP A 85 -2.05 2.29 15.77
CA ASP A 85 -1.77 2.57 17.18
C ASP A 85 -0.29 2.24 17.47
N PRO A 86 0.56 3.27 17.67
CA PRO A 86 2.00 3.07 17.82
C PRO A 86 2.37 2.33 19.11
N TYR A 87 1.48 2.29 20.10
CA TYR A 87 1.75 1.72 21.41
C TYR A 87 1.56 0.20 21.48
N GLN A 88 1.18 -0.45 20.37
CA GLN A 88 0.99 -1.91 20.31
C GLN A 88 2.30 -2.70 20.15
N GLY A 89 3.39 -2.04 19.76
CA GLY A 89 4.70 -2.65 19.49
C GLY A 89 4.74 -3.53 18.23
N GLY A 90 5.91 -3.65 17.58
CA GLY A 90 6.13 -4.63 16.49
C GLY A 90 5.32 -4.44 15.19
N GLY A 91 4.64 -3.31 15.03
CA GLY A 91 3.74 -3.01 13.90
C GLY A 91 2.28 -3.40 14.19
N THR A 92 1.35 -2.75 13.49
CA THR A 92 -0.08 -3.06 13.56
C THR A 92 -0.37 -4.35 12.81
N VAL A 93 -0.86 -5.37 13.52
CA VAL A 93 -1.25 -6.66 12.96
C VAL A 93 -2.74 -6.65 12.62
N THR A 94 -3.09 -6.83 11.35
CA THR A 94 -4.49 -6.85 10.91
C THR A 94 -4.80 -8.15 10.18
N ARG A 95 -5.74 -8.93 10.71
CA ARG A 95 -6.23 -10.16 10.08
C ARG A 95 -7.44 -9.82 9.22
N LEU A 96 -7.40 -10.25 7.96
CA LEU A 96 -8.34 -9.87 6.93
C LEU A 96 -8.89 -11.08 6.18
N VAL A 97 -10.06 -10.90 5.59
CA VAL A 97 -10.64 -11.80 4.59
C VAL A 97 -11.24 -10.97 3.46
N ILE A 98 -10.99 -11.38 2.23
CA ILE A 98 -11.67 -10.88 1.03
C ILE A 98 -12.74 -11.88 0.63
N GLU A 99 -13.97 -11.40 0.49
CA GLU A 99 -15.18 -12.20 0.21
C GLU A 99 -16.01 -11.54 -0.90
N GLN A 100 -16.96 -12.29 -1.45
CA GLN A 100 -17.92 -11.77 -2.42
C GLN A 100 -18.98 -10.93 -1.71
N LEU A 101 -19.27 -9.75 -2.25
CA LEU A 101 -20.35 -8.91 -1.76
C LEU A 101 -21.72 -9.54 -2.02
N PRO A 102 -22.70 -9.37 -1.10
CA PRO A 102 -24.05 -9.88 -1.30
C PRO A 102 -24.67 -9.38 -2.61
N GLY A 103 -25.34 -10.27 -3.34
CA GLY A 103 -26.03 -9.95 -4.58
C GLY A 103 -25.13 -9.79 -5.81
N LYS A 104 -23.81 -10.02 -5.70
CA LYS A 104 -22.87 -9.91 -6.83
C LYS A 104 -21.90 -11.10 -6.90
N PRO A 105 -22.38 -12.34 -7.02
CA PRO A 105 -21.50 -13.50 -6.98
C PRO A 105 -20.59 -13.58 -8.21
N LEU A 106 -19.36 -14.05 -8.00
CA LEU A 106 -18.43 -14.49 -9.02
C LEU A 106 -18.55 -16.01 -9.21
N PRO A 107 -18.49 -16.52 -10.45
CA PRO A 107 -18.59 -17.95 -10.71
C PRO A 107 -17.37 -18.71 -10.16
N LEU A 108 -17.56 -19.99 -9.85
CA LEU A 108 -16.46 -20.86 -9.45
C LEU A 108 -15.40 -20.91 -10.56
N GLY A 109 -14.13 -20.75 -10.18
CA GLY A 109 -13.00 -20.66 -11.11
C GLY A 109 -12.71 -19.26 -11.65
N ALA A 110 -13.54 -18.25 -11.33
CA ALA A 110 -13.24 -16.86 -11.70
C ALA A 110 -11.90 -16.41 -11.12
N LYS A 111 -11.13 -15.70 -11.93
CA LYS A 111 -9.85 -15.11 -11.55
C LYS A 111 -9.93 -13.60 -11.72
N GLU A 112 -9.68 -12.86 -10.67
CA GLU A 112 -9.76 -11.40 -10.66
C GLU A 112 -8.45 -10.80 -10.15
N ASN A 113 -7.96 -9.78 -10.86
CA ASN A 113 -6.81 -9.01 -10.43
C ASN A 113 -7.31 -7.78 -9.66
N ILE A 114 -7.01 -7.73 -8.37
CA ILE A 114 -7.40 -6.61 -7.52
C ILE A 114 -6.18 -5.89 -6.98
N GLN A 115 -6.42 -4.68 -6.49
CA GLN A 115 -5.42 -3.85 -5.86
C GLN A 115 -5.86 -3.58 -4.42
N PHE A 116 -5.06 -4.02 -3.45
CA PHE A 116 -5.28 -3.71 -2.03
C PHE A 116 -4.56 -2.40 -1.69
N GLY A 117 -5.29 -1.37 -1.29
CA GLY A 117 -4.72 -0.06 -0.93
C GLY A 117 -4.95 0.32 0.53
N MET A 118 -4.02 1.09 1.10
CA MET A 118 -4.13 1.70 2.44
C MET A 118 -4.01 3.21 2.31
N PHE A 119 -4.89 3.98 2.94
CA PHE A 119 -4.96 5.44 2.78
C PHE A 119 -5.32 6.13 4.09
N LEU A 120 -4.86 7.37 4.31
CA LEU A 120 -5.34 8.16 5.45
C LEU A 120 -6.85 8.40 5.34
N ALA A 121 -7.61 8.07 6.38
CA ALA A 121 -9.06 8.26 6.38
C ALA A 121 -9.42 9.76 6.27
N PRO A 122 -10.50 10.13 5.55
CA PRO A 122 -10.93 11.52 5.41
C PRO A 122 -11.08 12.27 6.72
N SER A 123 -11.51 11.59 7.78
CA SER A 123 -11.70 12.19 9.12
C SER A 123 -10.40 12.61 9.81
N ALA A 124 -9.25 12.07 9.39
CA ALA A 124 -7.94 12.44 9.93
C ALA A 124 -7.19 13.44 9.06
N ARG A 125 -7.80 13.96 7.99
CA ARG A 125 -7.15 14.91 7.09
C ARG A 125 -7.38 16.32 7.62
N SER A 126 -6.29 17.06 7.86
CA SER A 126 -6.35 18.49 8.17
C SER A 126 -6.57 19.34 6.92
N SER A 127 -6.23 18.80 5.74
CA SER A 127 -6.49 19.42 4.43
C SER A 127 -7.14 18.44 3.47
N THR A 128 -8.09 18.93 2.67
CA THR A 128 -8.69 18.17 1.57
C THR A 128 -7.81 18.13 0.33
N THR A 129 -6.81 19.02 0.23
CA THR A 129 -5.84 19.01 -0.86
C THR A 129 -4.80 17.93 -0.63
N GLY A 130 -4.57 17.12 -1.67
CA GLY A 130 -3.50 16.12 -1.67
C GLY A 130 -2.14 16.75 -1.96
N HIS A 131 -1.08 16.01 -1.66
CA HIS A 131 0.28 16.40 -2.04
C HIS A 131 0.43 16.50 -3.57
N SER A 132 1.24 17.43 -4.06
CA SER A 132 1.46 17.66 -5.50
C SER A 132 2.09 16.45 -6.20
N VAL A 133 3.03 15.78 -5.53
CA VAL A 133 3.72 14.56 -6.00
C VAL A 133 3.05 13.26 -5.53
N TRP A 134 2.67 13.21 -4.26
CA TRP A 134 2.27 11.99 -3.59
C TRP A 134 0.75 11.81 -3.67
N GLN A 135 0.30 11.01 -4.64
CA GLN A 135 -1.13 10.77 -4.83
C GLN A 135 -1.76 10.16 -3.57
N ASN A 136 -2.88 10.72 -3.14
CA ASN A 136 -3.60 10.32 -1.92
C ASN A 136 -2.75 10.44 -0.63
N ALA A 137 -1.64 11.17 -0.66
CA ALA A 137 -1.00 11.66 0.56
C ALA A 137 -1.75 12.88 1.04
N TYR A 138 -1.97 12.94 2.35
CA TYR A 138 -2.75 13.98 3.00
C TYR A 138 -2.04 14.46 4.25
N ILE A 139 -2.28 15.72 4.58
CA ILE A 139 -1.79 16.27 5.83
C ILE A 139 -2.68 15.73 6.96
N SER A 140 -2.07 15.15 7.99
CA SER A 140 -2.80 14.62 9.15
C SER A 140 -3.02 15.67 10.24
N SER A 141 -2.07 16.60 10.40
CA SER A 141 -2.09 17.68 11.41
C SER A 141 -1.73 19.02 10.77
N SER A 142 -1.32 20.06 11.50
CA SER A 142 -0.86 21.31 10.88
C SER A 142 0.48 21.19 10.15
N SER A 143 1.20 20.08 10.32
CA SER A 143 2.62 20.00 9.93
C SER A 143 3.14 18.61 9.61
N ILE A 144 2.29 17.62 9.30
CA ILE A 144 2.76 16.25 8.99
C ILE A 144 2.05 15.69 7.76
N TRP A 145 2.81 15.22 6.78
CA TRP A 145 2.29 14.44 5.65
C TRP A 145 2.29 12.95 5.97
N VAL A 146 1.15 12.31 5.69
CA VAL A 146 1.04 10.85 5.71
C VAL A 146 0.88 10.37 4.28
N ILE A 147 1.89 9.66 3.80
CA ILE A 147 2.00 9.09 2.48
C ILE A 147 1.71 7.59 2.59
N PRO A 148 0.86 7.00 1.76
CA PRO A 148 0.70 5.55 1.79
C PRO A 148 1.96 4.85 1.20
N ILE A 149 2.29 3.59 1.52
CA ILE A 149 3.37 2.85 0.80
C ILE A 149 2.95 2.11 -0.46
N TRP A 150 1.67 2.27 -0.74
CA TRP A 150 1.05 2.00 -2.02
C TRP A 150 0.90 0.50 -2.24
N SER A 151 -0.19 0.27 -2.94
CA SER A 151 -1.00 -0.91 -2.87
C SER A 151 -0.27 -2.20 -3.22
N ALA A 152 -0.79 -3.34 -2.76
CA ALA A 152 -0.31 -4.64 -3.19
C ALA A 152 -1.27 -5.25 -4.22
N PRO A 153 -0.79 -5.68 -5.39
CA PRO A 153 -1.61 -6.43 -6.33
C PRO A 153 -1.92 -7.81 -5.74
N ILE A 154 -3.15 -8.28 -5.94
CA ILE A 154 -3.59 -9.60 -5.50
C ILE A 154 -4.31 -10.28 -6.67
N HIS A 155 -3.80 -11.44 -7.05
CA HIS A 155 -4.40 -12.37 -7.99
C HIS A 155 -5.37 -13.27 -7.23
N THR A 156 -6.66 -12.98 -7.34
CA THR A 156 -7.69 -13.72 -6.62
C THR A 156 -8.28 -14.83 -7.46
N THR A 157 -8.64 -15.95 -6.82
CA THR A 157 -9.35 -17.07 -7.46
C THR A 157 -10.56 -17.48 -6.63
N VAL A 158 -11.72 -17.66 -7.26
CA VAL A 158 -12.89 -18.30 -6.64
C VAL A 158 -12.69 -19.82 -6.70
N ALA A 159 -12.39 -20.46 -5.57
CA ALA A 159 -12.27 -21.91 -5.48
C ALA A 159 -12.96 -22.46 -4.23
N LYS A 160 -13.19 -23.78 -4.18
CA LYS A 160 -13.59 -24.44 -2.93
C LYS A 160 -12.47 -24.22 -1.91
N GLN A 161 -12.82 -23.63 -0.76
CA GLN A 161 -11.84 -23.33 0.29
C GLN A 161 -11.09 -24.60 0.68
N ARG A 162 -9.78 -24.56 0.54
CA ARG A 162 -8.87 -25.49 1.21
C ARG A 162 -8.16 -24.70 2.30
N HIS A 163 -8.04 -25.27 3.50
CA HIS A 163 -7.27 -24.67 4.57
C HIS A 163 -5.78 -24.82 4.26
N PHE A 164 -5.25 -23.89 3.48
CA PHE A 164 -3.81 -23.72 3.32
C PHE A 164 -3.42 -22.37 3.90
N ASP A 165 -2.21 -22.29 4.44
CA ASP A 165 -1.65 -21.02 4.88
C ASP A 165 -1.37 -20.15 3.66
N THR A 166 -1.94 -18.95 3.64
CA THR A 166 -1.69 -17.98 2.59
C THR A 166 -0.31 -17.37 2.79
N LEU A 167 0.59 -17.55 1.82
CA LEU A 167 1.92 -16.95 1.83
C LEU A 167 1.79 -15.44 1.58
N SER A 168 2.43 -14.64 2.43
CA SER A 168 2.53 -13.19 2.24
C SER A 168 3.38 -12.90 1.01
N GLY A 169 3.05 -11.84 0.28
CA GLY A 169 3.94 -11.33 -0.75
C GLY A 169 5.23 -10.75 -0.16
N ASP A 170 6.12 -10.32 -1.03
CA ASP A 170 7.38 -9.66 -0.69
C ASP A 170 7.50 -8.26 -1.33
N GLN A 171 6.48 -7.81 -2.06
CA GLN A 171 6.48 -6.53 -2.77
C GLN A 171 5.23 -5.69 -2.49
N ALA A 172 5.41 -4.37 -2.58
CA ALA A 172 4.36 -3.36 -2.59
C ALA A 172 4.52 -2.50 -3.85
N GLU A 173 3.45 -1.84 -4.31
CA GLU A 173 3.46 -1.07 -5.55
C GLU A 173 3.10 0.39 -5.33
N ARG A 174 4.04 1.25 -5.71
CA ARG A 174 3.92 2.69 -5.84
C ARG A 174 3.29 3.14 -7.19
N VAL A 175 2.00 3.53 -7.21
CA VAL A 175 1.24 4.32 -8.22
C VAL A 175 1.46 5.87 -8.28
N LEU A 176 2.41 6.36 -9.10
CA LEU A 176 2.68 7.80 -9.33
C LEU A 176 1.87 8.38 -10.49
N ARG A 177 1.28 9.57 -10.33
CA ARG A 177 0.63 10.29 -11.45
C ARG A 177 1.58 11.31 -12.10
N VAL A 178 2.07 10.99 -13.29
CA VAL A 178 2.97 11.88 -14.04
C VAL A 178 2.18 13.08 -14.61
N ASN A 179 0.99 12.85 -15.14
CA ASN A 179 0.03 13.86 -15.58
C ASN A 179 -1.39 13.27 -15.60
N GLU A 180 -2.38 14.02 -16.08
CA GLU A 180 -3.78 13.56 -16.14
C GLU A 180 -3.98 12.23 -16.87
N LYS A 181 -3.08 11.88 -17.80
CA LYS A 181 -3.21 10.72 -18.69
C LYS A 181 -2.20 9.61 -18.40
N ARG A 182 -1.17 9.85 -17.59
CA ARG A 182 -0.06 8.90 -17.37
C ARG A 182 0.14 8.59 -15.91
N ILE A 183 0.13 7.30 -15.62
CA ILE A 183 0.41 6.72 -14.30
C ILE A 183 1.63 5.80 -14.43
N VAL A 184 2.59 5.96 -13.54
CA VAL A 184 3.76 5.08 -13.40
C VAL A 184 3.55 4.22 -12.16
N ARG A 185 3.82 2.93 -12.28
CA ARG A 185 3.75 1.97 -11.16
C ARG A 185 5.15 1.46 -10.88
N ILE A 186 5.62 1.62 -9.65
CA ILE A 186 6.94 1.18 -9.21
C ILE A 186 6.74 0.12 -8.15
N ARG A 187 7.22 -1.10 -8.41
CA ARG A 187 7.25 -2.15 -7.40
C ARG A 187 8.51 -2.01 -6.56
N GLU A 188 8.34 -2.14 -5.26
CA GLU A 188 9.37 -2.05 -4.23
C GLU A 188 9.28 -3.31 -3.37
N ASP A 189 10.43 -3.86 -3.00
CA ASP A 189 10.47 -4.95 -2.04
C ASP A 189 10.00 -4.43 -0.68
N THR A 190 9.22 -5.19 0.07
CA THR A 190 8.82 -4.83 1.44
C THR A 190 9.90 -5.12 2.47
N VAL A 191 10.96 -5.81 2.06
CA VAL A 191 12.12 -6.12 2.90
C VAL A 191 12.96 -4.86 3.09
N GLN A 192 13.46 -4.60 4.30
CA GLN A 192 14.23 -3.40 4.68
C GLN A 192 15.63 -3.31 4.01
N SER A 193 15.73 -3.47 2.69
CA SER A 193 16.95 -3.20 1.95
C SER A 193 16.82 -1.82 1.32
N ILE A 194 17.64 -0.89 1.81
CA ILE A 194 17.76 0.51 1.34
C ILE A 194 17.94 0.65 -0.18
N ALA A 195 18.43 -0.40 -0.82
CA ALA A 195 18.74 -0.50 -2.23
C ALA A 195 17.49 -0.54 -3.13
N ARG A 196 16.43 -1.21 -2.68
CA ARG A 196 15.29 -1.60 -3.53
C ARG A 196 14.03 -0.75 -3.31
N HIS A 197 14.22 0.42 -2.70
CA HIS A 197 13.18 1.40 -2.43
C HIS A 197 13.36 2.66 -3.25
N VAL A 198 12.24 3.32 -3.55
CA VAL A 198 12.24 4.65 -4.15
C VAL A 198 12.34 5.68 -3.04
N TRP A 199 13.44 6.41 -3.04
CA TRP A 199 13.73 7.47 -2.09
C TRP A 199 13.00 8.77 -2.40
N ASP A 200 12.71 9.54 -1.36
CA ASP A 200 12.07 10.86 -1.45
C ASP A 200 12.82 11.83 -2.35
N CYS A 201 14.16 11.77 -2.32
CA CYS A 201 15.01 12.59 -3.18
C CYS A 201 14.84 12.23 -4.66
N GLY A 202 14.65 10.95 -5.00
CA GLY A 202 14.39 10.51 -6.36
C GLY A 202 13.05 11.03 -6.88
N LEU A 203 12.05 11.13 -6.02
CA LEU A 203 10.72 11.61 -6.39
C LEU A 203 10.63 13.13 -6.44
N SER A 204 11.35 13.79 -5.55
CA SER A 204 11.58 15.24 -5.60
C SER A 204 12.31 15.61 -6.91
N MET A 205 13.30 14.80 -7.32
CA MET A 205 13.98 14.97 -8.61
C MET A 205 13.00 14.78 -9.79
N CYS A 206 12.13 13.76 -9.74
CA CYS A 206 11.09 13.57 -10.77
C CYS A 206 10.16 14.78 -10.88
N GLN A 207 9.75 15.37 -9.76
CA GLN A 207 8.95 16.60 -9.74
C GLN A 207 9.71 17.77 -10.35
N PHE A 208 10.95 17.99 -9.92
CA PHE A 208 11.81 19.06 -10.42
C PHE A 208 11.96 18.98 -11.95
N LEU A 209 12.29 17.80 -12.47
CA LEU A 209 12.43 17.56 -13.91
C LEU A 209 11.12 17.82 -14.67
N LYS A 210 9.97 17.49 -14.07
CA LYS A 210 8.66 17.74 -14.66
C LYS A 210 8.33 19.23 -14.74
N GLU A 211 8.62 19.98 -13.68
CA GLU A 211 8.32 21.42 -13.58
C GLU A 211 9.23 22.24 -14.52
N HIS A 212 10.49 21.86 -14.63
CA HIS A 212 11.50 22.58 -15.44
C HIS A 212 11.70 21.98 -16.83
N LYS A 213 10.83 21.06 -17.27
CA LYS A 213 10.98 20.29 -18.53
C LYS A 213 11.21 21.15 -19.78
N ASN A 214 10.72 22.40 -19.80
CA ASN A 214 10.84 23.29 -20.95
C ASN A 214 12.18 24.04 -20.96
N GLU A 215 12.82 24.16 -19.79
CA GLU A 215 14.13 24.79 -19.59
C GLU A 215 15.26 23.76 -19.70
N LEU A 216 14.94 22.50 -19.39
CA LEU A 216 15.85 21.37 -19.43
C LEU A 216 15.83 20.70 -20.82
N ASN A 217 16.78 21.05 -21.68
CA ASN A 217 16.97 20.39 -22.98
C ASN A 217 18.26 19.56 -22.98
N PHE A 218 18.13 18.24 -22.80
CA PHE A 218 19.26 17.32 -22.78
C PHE A 218 19.27 16.48 -24.05
N LYS A 219 20.41 16.44 -24.77
CA LYS A 219 20.64 15.49 -25.88
C LYS A 219 20.89 14.07 -25.37
N VAL A 220 21.50 13.95 -24.20
CA VAL A 220 21.84 12.68 -23.53
C VAL A 220 21.57 12.85 -22.03
N LEU A 221 20.93 11.86 -21.43
CA LEU A 221 20.68 11.77 -19.99
C LEU A 221 21.29 10.48 -19.48
N ILE A 222 22.10 10.56 -18.41
CA ILE A 222 22.70 9.41 -17.75
C ILE A 222 22.22 9.42 -16.30
N GLU A 223 21.56 8.35 -15.87
CA GLU A 223 21.13 8.15 -14.50
C GLU A 223 22.16 7.31 -13.75
N LEU A 224 22.84 7.90 -12.76
CA LEU A 224 23.81 7.18 -11.94
C LEU A 224 23.14 6.56 -10.72
N GLY A 225 23.53 5.34 -10.36
CA GLY A 225 22.98 4.64 -9.18
C GLY A 225 21.62 3.96 -9.42
N ASN A 226 21.13 3.91 -10.66
CA ASN A 226 19.94 3.13 -11.00
C ASN A 226 20.23 1.63 -10.89
N GLN A 227 19.58 0.95 -9.94
CA GLN A 227 19.81 -0.47 -9.69
C GLN A 227 19.25 -1.38 -10.77
N ARG A 228 18.23 -0.95 -11.53
CA ARG A 228 17.59 -1.78 -12.57
C ARG A 228 18.52 -2.10 -13.73
N GLU A 229 19.50 -1.25 -14.01
CA GLU A 229 20.44 -1.48 -15.11
C GLU A 229 21.48 -2.55 -14.75
N ARG A 230 21.87 -2.65 -13.47
CA ARG A 230 22.84 -3.65 -12.99
C ARG A 230 22.32 -5.09 -13.04
N GLU A 231 21.00 -5.30 -12.98
CA GLU A 231 20.40 -6.64 -13.09
C GLU A 231 20.30 -7.10 -14.54
N ARG A 232 19.94 -6.21 -15.48
CA ARG A 232 20.01 -6.50 -16.93
C ARG A 232 21.41 -6.89 -17.40
N GLU A 233 22.44 -6.31 -16.81
CA GLU A 233 23.83 -6.66 -17.10
C GLU A 233 24.27 -7.99 -16.48
N ARG A 234 23.59 -8.46 -15.43
CA ARG A 234 23.87 -9.75 -14.77
C ARG A 234 23.09 -10.91 -15.39
N GLU A 235 21.89 -10.69 -15.90
CA GLU A 235 21.11 -11.72 -16.62
C GLU A 235 21.66 -12.00 -18.03
N ASN A 236 22.50 -11.10 -18.57
CA ASN A 236 23.16 -11.25 -19.86
C ASN A 236 24.64 -11.70 -19.76
N ARG A 237 25.07 -12.19 -18.59
CA ARG A 237 26.38 -12.80 -18.35
C ARG A 237 26.20 -14.24 -17.88
#